data_AF-Q4UDZ5-F1
#
_entry.id   AF-Q4UDZ5-F1
#
_cell.length_a   1.000
_cell.length_b   1.000
_cell.length_c   1.000
_cell.angle_alpha   90.00
_cell.angle_beta   90.00
_cell.angle_gamma   90.00
#
_symmetry.space_group_name_H-M   'P 1'
#
loop_
_entity.id
_entity.type
_entity.pdbx_description
1 polymer ?
#
loop_
_entity_poly.entity_id
_entity_poly.type
_entity_poly.pdbx_seq_one_letter_code
_entity_poly.pdbx_strand_id
1 'polypeptide(L)'
;MTSSDLYNRKVSGKIKLKGISKLSKKRKKESLEVDESKDENNENKKVNEIIGTGRIVSSSNTVQGFETKFVEEASVNDRIIIEHPLTHATEERIITCILSNRTLSIDEPFSVDLITTIPYNIRKEEVKVDMDGVKNESFRDKNKTTTISVREKSGMWSYKNVTKTIKGNLTQEERLNERVKLGRDKYCW
;
A
#
# COMPACT_ATOMS: atom_id res chain seq x y z
N MET A 1 -17.44 -32.17 43.96
CA MET A 1 -16.24 -32.13 43.09
C MET A 1 -16.51 -31.11 41.99
N THR A 2 -15.99 -29.89 42.11
CA THR A 2 -16.20 -28.81 41.14
C THR A 2 -14.91 -28.52 40.41
N SER A 3 -14.95 -28.71 39.09
CA SER A 3 -13.88 -28.43 38.12
C SER A 3 -13.42 -26.97 38.22
N SER A 4 -12.14 -26.76 38.49
CA SER A 4 -11.53 -25.44 38.56
C SER A 4 -11.07 -24.99 37.16
N ASP A 5 -11.74 -23.99 36.60
CA ASP A 5 -11.37 -23.32 35.35
C ASP A 5 -9.93 -22.78 35.39
N LEU A 6 -9.11 -23.26 34.45
CA LEU A 6 -7.69 -22.89 34.31
C LEU A 6 -7.49 -21.44 33.82
N TYR A 7 -8.53 -20.78 33.32
CA TYR A 7 -8.44 -19.46 32.68
C TYR A 7 -8.74 -18.28 33.61
N ASN A 8 -9.07 -18.54 34.88
CA ASN A 8 -9.50 -17.50 35.82
C ASN A 8 -8.51 -17.27 36.98
N ARG A 9 -7.21 -17.48 36.75
CA ARG A 9 -6.17 -17.06 37.71
C ARG A 9 -5.87 -15.57 37.54
N LYS A 10 -6.49 -14.74 38.39
CA LYS A 10 -6.03 -13.37 38.63
C LYS A 10 -4.64 -13.43 39.28
N VAL A 11 -3.60 -13.18 38.49
CA VAL A 11 -2.22 -13.01 39.00
C VAL A 11 -2.10 -11.60 39.57
N SER A 12 -2.43 -11.43 40.84
CA SER A 12 -2.20 -10.19 41.58
C SER A 12 -0.79 -10.18 42.16
N GLY A 13 0.18 -9.75 41.35
CA GLY A 13 1.57 -9.55 41.77
C GLY A 13 2.19 -8.37 41.01
N LYS A 14 2.94 -7.50 41.71
CA LYS A 14 3.64 -6.38 41.09
C LYS A 14 4.76 -6.90 40.18
N ILE A 15 4.52 -6.95 38.87
CA ILE A 15 5.54 -7.21 37.85
C ILE A 15 6.45 -5.98 37.75
N LYS A 16 7.71 -6.12 38.15
CA LYS A 16 8.75 -5.10 37.94
C LYS A 16 9.43 -5.37 36.59
N LEU A 17 9.02 -4.65 35.54
CA LEU A 17 9.75 -4.61 34.26
C LEU A 17 11.06 -3.84 34.44
N LYS A 18 12.19 -4.55 34.50
CA LYS A 18 13.52 -3.93 34.39
C LYS A 18 13.77 -3.58 32.93
N GLY A 19 13.84 -2.30 32.58
CA GLY A 19 14.34 -1.86 31.25
C GLY A 19 13.77 -0.58 30.64
N ILE A 20 12.72 0.03 31.19
CA ILE A 20 12.02 1.16 30.51
C ILE A 20 12.45 2.55 31.01
N SER A 21 13.56 2.64 31.74
CA SER A 21 14.09 3.91 32.24
C SER A 21 14.77 4.68 31.09
N LYS A 22 13.99 5.38 30.26
CA LYS A 22 14.35 6.57 29.47
C LYS A 22 13.24 6.84 28.44
N LEU A 23 12.12 7.42 28.86
CA LEU A 23 11.32 8.34 28.02
C LEU A 23 10.31 9.10 28.89
N SER A 24 10.83 9.92 29.80
CA SER A 24 10.00 10.86 30.54
C SER A 24 10.74 12.19 30.69
N LYS A 25 10.45 13.14 29.80
CA LYS A 25 10.74 14.56 30.01
C LYS A 25 9.49 15.41 29.73
N LYS A 26 8.59 15.36 30.71
CA LYS A 26 7.81 16.43 31.36
C LYS A 26 7.61 17.79 30.63
N ARG A 27 6.31 18.05 30.32
CA ARG A 27 5.46 19.25 30.55
C ARG A 27 5.88 20.60 29.92
N LYS A 28 4.97 21.42 29.36
CA LYS A 28 3.94 22.15 30.14
C LYS A 28 2.82 22.70 29.23
N LYS A 29 1.66 22.85 29.89
CA LYS A 29 0.34 23.29 29.45
C LYS A 29 0.27 24.83 29.45
N GLU A 30 -0.29 25.43 28.41
CA GLU A 30 -0.89 26.75 28.50
C GLU A 30 -2.10 26.82 27.55
N SER A 31 -3.15 27.42 28.09
CA SER A 31 -4.50 27.58 27.57
C SER A 31 -4.62 28.93 26.87
N LEU A 32 -5.44 29.00 25.81
CA LEU A 32 -6.51 29.98 25.58
C LEU A 32 -6.68 30.28 24.09
N GLU A 33 -7.97 30.26 23.71
CA GLU A 33 -8.65 31.17 22.80
C GLU A 33 -8.60 30.97 21.27
N VAL A 34 -9.79 31.20 20.75
CA VAL A 34 -10.31 31.18 19.39
C VAL A 34 -9.53 32.16 18.53
N ASP A 35 -9.18 31.76 17.30
CA ASP A 35 -8.98 32.70 16.21
C ASP A 35 -9.53 32.10 14.91
N GLU A 36 -10.65 32.70 14.48
CA GLU A 36 -11.11 32.70 13.10
C GLU A 36 -10.13 33.53 12.25
N SER A 37 -10.09 33.22 10.96
CA SER A 37 -9.55 34.01 9.85
C SER A 37 -8.02 34.00 9.64
N LYS A 38 -7.60 33.27 8.58
CA LYS A 38 -6.98 33.84 7.36
C LYS A 38 -6.41 32.72 6.48
N ASP A 39 -7.27 32.12 5.66
CA ASP A 39 -6.83 31.47 4.42
C ASP A 39 -6.83 32.51 3.31
N GLU A 40 -5.72 33.26 3.23
CA GLU A 40 -5.37 34.01 2.03
C GLU A 40 -3.95 33.62 1.64
N ASN A 41 -3.82 33.16 0.39
CA ASN A 41 -2.61 32.77 -0.33
C ASN A 41 -2.18 31.31 -0.19
N ASN A 42 -2.86 30.43 -0.93
CA ASN A 42 -2.17 29.31 -1.55
C ASN A 42 -2.21 29.52 -3.06
N GLU A 43 -1.13 30.11 -3.55
CA GLU A 43 -0.84 30.34 -4.95
C GLU A 43 -1.05 29.06 -5.76
N ASN A 44 -2.01 29.12 -6.68
CA ASN A 44 -2.21 28.29 -7.88
C ASN A 44 -1.16 27.18 -8.09
N LYS A 45 -1.20 26.14 -7.25
CA LYS A 45 -0.71 24.84 -7.66
C LYS A 45 -1.66 24.43 -8.77
N LYS A 46 -1.15 24.27 -9.99
CA LYS A 46 -1.94 23.72 -11.10
C LYS A 46 -2.31 22.29 -10.72
N VAL A 47 -3.39 22.14 -9.97
CA VAL A 47 -3.93 20.83 -9.65
C VAL A 47 -4.48 20.31 -10.96
N ASN A 48 -3.89 19.23 -11.48
CA ASN A 48 -4.36 18.56 -12.69
C ASN A 48 -5.65 17.81 -12.35
N GLU A 49 -6.74 18.57 -12.23
CA GLU A 49 -8.09 18.03 -12.07
C GLU A 49 -8.63 17.67 -13.45
N ILE A 50 -8.92 16.39 -13.63
CA ILE A 50 -9.51 15.86 -14.84
C ILE A 50 -10.97 15.54 -14.51
N ILE A 51 -11.88 16.06 -15.33
CA ILE A 51 -13.29 15.70 -15.24
C ILE A 51 -13.42 14.25 -15.72
N GLY A 52 -13.91 13.37 -14.86
CA GLY A 52 -14.09 11.95 -15.20
C GLY A 52 -15.20 11.77 -16.20
N THR A 53 -15.06 10.79 -17.11
CA THR A 53 -16.14 10.46 -18.03
C THR A 53 -17.24 9.64 -17.34
N GLY A 54 -18.50 9.95 -17.65
CA GLY A 54 -19.65 9.21 -17.13
C GLY A 54 -20.10 9.69 -15.75
N ARG A 55 -20.75 8.80 -15.01
CA ARG A 55 -21.30 9.08 -13.68
C ARG A 55 -21.04 7.93 -12.74
N ILE A 56 -21.02 8.20 -11.44
CA ILE A 56 -20.76 7.19 -10.42
C ILE A 56 -21.84 7.14 -9.35
N VAL A 57 -21.91 5.98 -8.72
CA VAL A 57 -22.73 5.60 -7.58
C VAL A 57 -21.79 4.92 -6.60
N SER A 58 -21.95 5.13 -5.31
CA SER A 58 -21.09 4.55 -4.29
C SER A 58 -21.92 3.71 -3.33
N SER A 59 -21.33 2.62 -2.88
CA SER A 59 -21.87 1.76 -1.85
C SER A 59 -20.72 1.30 -0.98
N SER A 60 -20.64 1.84 0.24
CA SER A 60 -19.52 1.63 1.16
C SER A 60 -18.18 1.93 0.46
N ASN A 61 -17.26 0.97 0.41
CA ASN A 61 -15.93 1.14 -0.19
C ASN A 61 -15.89 0.88 -1.69
N THR A 62 -17.02 0.56 -2.31
CA THR A 62 -17.08 0.25 -3.74
C THR A 62 -17.77 1.37 -4.50
N VAL A 63 -17.15 1.79 -5.59
CA VAL A 63 -17.71 2.79 -6.51
C VAL A 63 -18.04 2.11 -7.81
N GLN A 64 -19.29 2.27 -8.24
CA GLN A 64 -19.82 1.78 -9.50
C GLN A 64 -20.00 2.94 -10.46
N GLY A 65 -19.39 2.81 -11.63
CA GLY A 65 -19.51 3.74 -12.73
C GLY A 65 -20.57 3.34 -13.74
N PHE A 66 -21.06 4.34 -14.45
CA PHE A 66 -21.91 4.24 -15.63
C PHE A 66 -21.25 5.07 -16.73
N GLU A 67 -20.94 4.42 -17.86
CA GLU A 67 -20.21 5.03 -18.99
C GLU A 67 -18.82 5.59 -18.61
N THR A 68 -18.21 5.02 -17.57
CA THR A 68 -16.89 5.40 -17.05
C THR A 68 -15.77 4.64 -17.76
N LYS A 69 -14.58 5.26 -17.80
CA LYS A 69 -13.35 4.66 -18.33
C LYS A 69 -12.24 4.62 -17.29
N PHE A 70 -12.51 4.01 -16.13
CA PHE A 70 -11.58 4.04 -14.99
C PHE A 70 -10.18 3.53 -15.29
N VAL A 71 -10.03 2.52 -16.15
CA VAL A 71 -8.71 1.94 -16.47
C VAL A 71 -7.85 2.91 -17.29
N GLU A 72 -8.48 3.78 -18.09
CA GLU A 72 -7.77 4.75 -18.94
C GLU A 72 -7.51 6.08 -18.20
N GLU A 73 -8.47 6.53 -17.39
CA GLU A 73 -8.45 7.87 -16.80
C GLU A 73 -7.79 7.92 -15.42
N ALA A 74 -7.94 6.87 -14.62
CA ALA A 74 -7.50 6.81 -13.24
C ALA A 74 -6.36 5.82 -13.03
N SER A 75 -5.53 6.09 -12.03
CA SER A 75 -4.49 5.20 -11.54
C SER A 75 -4.68 4.90 -10.06
N VAL A 76 -4.05 3.83 -9.58
CA VAL A 76 -4.03 3.50 -8.14
C VAL A 76 -3.33 4.63 -7.39
N ASN A 77 -3.88 5.01 -6.23
CA ASN A 77 -3.51 6.18 -5.41
C ASN A 77 -3.95 7.55 -5.91
N ASP A 78 -4.65 7.65 -7.05
CA ASP A 78 -5.29 8.92 -7.41
C ASP A 78 -6.44 9.24 -6.45
N ARG A 79 -6.84 10.51 -6.41
CA ARG A 79 -7.98 10.97 -5.61
C ARG A 79 -9.21 11.18 -6.47
N ILE A 80 -10.33 10.59 -6.05
CA ILE A 80 -11.65 10.86 -6.59
C ILE A 80 -12.29 11.93 -5.75
N ILE A 81 -12.79 12.97 -6.41
CA ILE A 81 -13.50 14.09 -5.82
C ILE A 81 -14.96 14.01 -6.27
N ILE A 82 -15.86 14.06 -5.31
CA ILE A 82 -17.30 14.13 -5.54
C ILE A 82 -17.90 15.32 -4.82
N GLU A 83 -19.00 15.82 -5.36
CA GLU A 83 -19.89 16.73 -4.64
C GLU A 83 -21.17 15.99 -4.30
N HIS A 84 -21.49 15.88 -3.02
CA HIS A 84 -22.68 15.16 -2.57
C HIS A 84 -23.95 15.97 -2.86
N PRO A 85 -25.01 15.37 -3.45
CA PRO A 85 -26.15 16.11 -4.01
C PRO A 85 -27.04 16.78 -2.97
N LEU A 86 -27.08 16.26 -1.74
CA LEU A 86 -27.94 16.78 -0.66
C LEU A 86 -27.20 17.71 0.30
N THR A 87 -25.91 17.45 0.52
CA THR A 87 -25.12 18.15 1.54
C THR A 87 -24.21 19.20 0.93
N HIS A 88 -24.03 19.20 -0.41
CA HIS A 88 -23.06 20.02 -1.13
C HIS A 88 -21.64 19.93 -0.56
N ALA A 89 -21.36 18.86 0.20
CA ALA A 89 -20.04 18.61 0.74
C ALA A 89 -19.17 18.02 -0.36
N THR A 90 -17.99 18.61 -0.55
CA THR A 90 -16.96 18.06 -1.42
C THR A 90 -16.16 17.02 -0.65
N GLU A 91 -16.19 15.78 -1.11
CA GLU A 91 -15.45 14.68 -0.49
C GLU A 91 -14.38 14.15 -1.42
N GLU A 92 -13.20 13.89 -0.87
CA GLU A 92 -12.06 13.34 -1.59
C GLU A 92 -11.67 11.98 -1.01
N ARG A 93 -11.58 10.96 -1.86
CA ARG A 93 -11.18 9.60 -1.47
C ARG A 93 -10.08 9.05 -2.36
N ILE A 94 -9.18 8.27 -1.77
CA ILE A 94 -8.06 7.65 -2.49
C ILE A 94 -8.53 6.34 -3.12
N ILE A 95 -8.14 6.11 -4.37
CA ILE A 95 -8.38 4.86 -5.09
C ILE A 95 -7.39 3.81 -4.61
N THR A 96 -7.89 2.76 -3.97
CA THR A 96 -7.07 1.61 -3.54
C THR A 96 -6.81 0.65 -4.69
N CYS A 97 -7.83 0.37 -5.50
CA CYS A 97 -7.70 -0.51 -6.66
C CYS A 97 -8.77 -0.26 -7.71
N ILE A 98 -8.44 -0.55 -8.97
CA ILE A 98 -9.36 -0.47 -10.11
C ILE A 98 -9.62 -1.91 -10.56
N LEU A 99 -10.87 -2.35 -10.47
CA LEU A 99 -11.25 -3.72 -10.84
C LEU A 99 -11.62 -3.80 -12.32
N SER A 100 -12.34 -2.80 -12.83
CA SER A 100 -12.77 -2.73 -14.22
C SER A 100 -13.07 -1.28 -14.61
N ASN A 101 -13.39 -1.04 -15.89
CA ASN A 101 -13.90 0.27 -16.33
C ASN A 101 -15.16 0.73 -15.59
N ARG A 102 -15.88 -0.19 -14.95
CA ARG A 102 -17.14 0.08 -14.23
C ARG A 102 -16.98 0.08 -12.71
N THR A 103 -15.90 -0.48 -12.17
CA THR A 103 -15.80 -0.71 -10.73
C THR A 103 -14.41 -0.40 -10.20
N LEU A 104 -14.38 0.36 -9.11
CA LEU A 104 -13.17 0.66 -8.34
C LEU A 104 -13.45 0.57 -6.84
N SER A 105 -12.40 0.40 -6.06
CA SER A 105 -12.45 0.41 -4.60
C SER A 105 -11.73 1.65 -4.06
N ILE A 106 -12.35 2.27 -3.05
CA ILE A 106 -11.81 3.39 -2.30
C ILE A 106 -11.35 2.93 -0.92
N ASP A 107 -10.44 3.70 -0.33
CA ASP A 107 -9.84 3.41 0.98
C ASP A 107 -10.86 3.58 2.12
N GLU A 108 -11.55 4.71 2.12
CA GLU A 108 -12.60 5.05 3.08
C GLU A 108 -13.92 5.29 2.35
N PRO A 109 -15.07 4.81 2.87
CA PRO A 109 -16.37 5.10 2.28
C PRO A 109 -16.66 6.61 2.34
N PHE A 110 -17.55 7.08 1.46
CA PHE A 110 -18.08 8.44 1.56
C PHE A 110 -18.96 8.57 2.81
N SER A 111 -19.18 9.80 3.29
CA SER A 111 -19.99 10.02 4.51
C SER A 111 -21.42 9.51 4.34
N VAL A 112 -21.94 9.59 3.12
CA VAL A 112 -23.25 9.07 2.72
C VAL A 112 -23.08 8.36 1.37
N ASP A 113 -23.70 7.18 1.27
CA ASP A 113 -23.71 6.43 0.02
C ASP A 113 -24.45 7.20 -1.09
N LEU A 114 -23.83 7.27 -2.27
CA LEU A 114 -24.40 7.93 -3.43
C LEU A 114 -25.40 7.01 -4.11
N ILE A 115 -26.68 7.24 -3.90
CA ILE A 115 -27.77 6.47 -4.55
C ILE A 115 -28.00 6.96 -5.98
N THR A 116 -27.82 8.25 -6.23
CA THR A 116 -28.00 8.88 -7.54
C THR A 116 -26.69 8.93 -8.31
N THR A 117 -26.78 8.88 -9.64
CA THR A 117 -25.60 8.96 -10.52
C THR A 117 -25.05 10.39 -10.53
N ILE A 118 -23.81 10.58 -10.08
CA ILE A 118 -23.18 11.89 -9.89
C ILE A 118 -21.90 12.00 -10.74
N PRO A 119 -21.60 13.18 -11.31
CA PRO A 119 -20.31 13.43 -11.95
C PRO A 119 -19.19 13.45 -10.93
N TYR A 120 -17.98 13.09 -11.35
CA TYR A 120 -16.82 13.03 -10.47
C TYR A 120 -15.60 13.62 -11.16
N ASN A 121 -14.65 14.10 -10.35
CA ASN A 121 -13.37 14.57 -10.83
C ASN A 121 -12.27 13.65 -10.31
N ILE A 122 -11.22 13.48 -11.11
CA ILE A 122 -10.01 12.75 -10.75
C ILE A 122 -8.90 13.77 -10.56
N ARG A 123 -8.35 13.82 -9.37
CA ARG A 123 -7.11 14.55 -9.09
C ARG A 123 -5.96 13.56 -9.14
N LYS A 124 -5.15 13.68 -10.19
CA LYS A 124 -3.92 12.89 -10.33
C LYS A 124 -2.92 13.36 -9.32
N GLU A 125 -2.36 12.43 -8.55
CA GLU A 125 -1.22 12.78 -7.72
C GLU A 125 -0.03 13.01 -8.63
N GLU A 126 0.50 14.24 -8.61
CA GLU A 126 1.79 14.50 -9.25
C GLU A 126 2.82 13.66 -8.51
N VAL A 127 3.27 12.59 -9.16
CA VAL A 127 4.52 11.94 -8.79
C VAL A 127 5.53 13.07 -8.78
N LYS A 128 6.00 13.45 -7.59
CA LYS A 128 7.20 14.26 -7.46
C LYS A 128 8.30 13.43 -8.08
N VAL A 129 8.49 13.59 -9.39
CA VAL A 129 9.69 13.15 -10.06
C VAL A 129 10.71 14.16 -9.57
N ASP A 130 11.35 13.82 -8.45
CA ASP A 130 12.62 14.45 -8.09
C ASP A 130 13.45 14.40 -9.38
N MET A 131 13.84 15.58 -9.88
CA MET A 131 14.62 15.75 -11.11
C MET A 131 16.07 15.29 -10.89
N ASP A 132 16.24 14.08 -10.38
CA ASP A 132 17.43 13.27 -10.47
C ASP A 132 16.99 12.02 -11.23
N GLY A 133 17.56 11.78 -12.41
CA GLY A 133 17.22 10.66 -13.28
C GLY A 133 17.42 9.31 -12.60
N VAL A 134 16.42 8.87 -11.85
CA VAL A 134 16.38 7.57 -11.19
C VAL A 134 15.28 6.78 -11.86
N LYS A 135 15.70 6.00 -12.86
CA LYS A 135 15.06 4.73 -13.18
C LYS A 135 14.69 4.08 -11.85
N ASN A 136 13.43 3.75 -11.63
CA ASN A 136 12.98 2.88 -10.55
C ASN A 136 13.53 1.45 -10.73
N GLU A 137 14.85 1.30 -10.89
CA GLU A 137 15.54 0.21 -10.26
C GLU A 137 15.47 0.53 -8.78
N SER A 138 14.53 -0.14 -8.11
CA SER A 138 14.63 -0.60 -6.73
C SER A 138 15.92 -0.14 -6.06
N PHE A 139 15.81 0.54 -4.91
CA PHE A 139 16.84 0.62 -3.88
C PHE A 139 17.28 -0.82 -3.55
N ARG A 140 18.08 -1.42 -4.42
CA ARG A 140 18.61 -2.78 -4.30
C ARG A 140 19.67 -2.58 -3.27
N ASP A 141 19.34 -2.98 -2.04
CA ASP A 141 20.32 -3.27 -1.02
C ASP A 141 21.47 -4.03 -1.69
N LYS A 142 22.57 -3.32 -1.98
CA LYS A 142 23.74 -3.85 -2.70
C LYS A 142 24.41 -5.01 -1.93
N ASN A 143 23.89 -5.30 -0.74
CA ASN A 143 24.38 -6.29 0.21
C ASN A 143 23.48 -7.53 0.34
N LYS A 144 22.32 -7.61 -0.35
CA LYS A 144 21.47 -8.81 -0.30
C LYS A 144 22.09 -9.92 -1.15
N THR A 145 22.45 -11.02 -0.51
CA THR A 145 22.90 -12.25 -1.17
C THR A 145 21.75 -13.25 -1.24
N THR A 146 21.58 -13.87 -2.40
CA THR A 146 20.57 -14.90 -2.63
C THR A 146 21.26 -16.25 -2.78
N THR A 147 20.79 -17.26 -2.05
CA THR A 147 21.29 -18.64 -2.17
C THR A 147 20.43 -19.43 -3.15
N ILE A 148 21.09 -20.18 -4.03
CA ILE A 148 20.48 -21.08 -5.00
C ILE A 148 21.06 -22.47 -4.80
N SER A 149 20.22 -23.50 -4.69
CA SER A 149 20.64 -24.91 -4.62
C SER A 149 20.57 -25.55 -6.00
N VAL A 150 21.67 -26.19 -6.40
CA VAL A 150 21.82 -26.84 -7.72
C VAL A 150 22.40 -28.23 -7.52
N ARG A 151 22.07 -29.16 -8.42
CA ARG A 151 22.60 -30.53 -8.42
C ARG A 151 23.81 -30.63 -9.34
N GLU A 152 24.96 -30.96 -8.78
CA GLU A 152 26.21 -31.17 -9.53
C GLU A 152 26.59 -32.65 -9.53
N LYS A 153 27.18 -33.12 -10.64
CA LYS A 153 27.63 -34.52 -10.74
C LYS A 153 28.84 -34.74 -9.84
N SER A 154 28.79 -35.76 -9.00
CA SER A 154 29.90 -36.17 -8.14
C SER A 154 30.27 -37.61 -8.46
N GLY A 155 31.45 -37.83 -9.04
CA GLY A 155 31.89 -39.15 -9.47
C GLY A 155 31.08 -39.74 -10.63
N MET A 156 31.25 -41.04 -10.85
CA MET A 156 30.74 -41.70 -12.07
C MET A 156 29.21 -41.84 -12.11
N TRP A 157 28.59 -42.05 -10.94
CA TRP A 157 27.16 -42.41 -10.83
C TRP A 157 26.37 -41.58 -9.82
N SER A 158 26.98 -40.58 -9.17
CA SER A 158 26.32 -39.85 -8.10
C SER A 158 26.20 -38.36 -8.37
N TYR A 159 25.35 -37.71 -7.59
CA TYR A 159 25.11 -36.28 -7.66
C TYR A 159 25.07 -35.71 -6.25
N LYS A 160 25.50 -34.47 -6.11
CA LYS A 160 25.51 -33.73 -4.85
C LYS A 160 24.77 -32.41 -5.03
N ASN A 161 23.98 -32.02 -4.03
CA ASN A 161 23.38 -30.69 -4.01
C ASN A 161 24.42 -29.69 -3.49
N VAL A 162 24.65 -28.64 -4.26
CA VAL A 162 25.60 -27.56 -4.00
C VAL A 162 24.84 -26.25 -3.93
N THR A 163 25.04 -25.49 -2.86
CA THR A 163 24.43 -24.18 -2.66
C THR A 163 25.39 -23.09 -3.14
N LYS A 164 24.98 -22.33 -4.16
CA LYS A 164 25.71 -21.19 -4.71
C LYS A 164 25.10 -19.89 -4.18
N THR A 165 25.94 -19.01 -3.66
CA THR A 165 25.54 -17.66 -3.23
C THR A 165 25.76 -16.69 -4.37
N ILE A 166 24.70 -16.10 -4.91
CA ILE A 166 24.78 -15.05 -5.93
C ILE A 166 24.56 -13.70 -5.26
N LYS A 167 25.36 -12.70 -5.65
CA LYS A 167 25.22 -11.32 -5.19
C LYS A 167 24.02 -10.68 -5.90
N GLY A 168 23.08 -10.14 -5.14
CA GLY A 168 21.88 -9.49 -5.66
C GLY A 168 20.59 -10.14 -5.18
N ASN A 169 19.51 -9.35 -5.22
CA ASN A 169 18.17 -9.82 -4.97
C ASN A 169 17.59 -10.36 -6.29
N LEU A 170 17.75 -11.67 -6.54
CA LEU A 170 17.15 -12.31 -7.71
C LEU A 170 15.67 -12.61 -7.44
N THR A 171 14.84 -12.23 -8.41
CA THR A 171 13.43 -12.64 -8.50
C THR A 171 13.31 -14.16 -8.68
N GLN A 172 12.11 -14.70 -8.46
CA GLN A 172 11.89 -16.15 -8.54
C GLN A 172 12.15 -16.70 -9.96
N GLU A 173 11.83 -15.92 -10.99
CA GLU A 173 12.09 -16.24 -12.40
C GLU A 173 13.58 -16.20 -12.74
N GLU A 174 14.30 -15.18 -12.27
CA GLU A 174 15.77 -15.10 -12.46
C GLU A 174 16.49 -16.24 -11.75
N ARG A 175 16.05 -16.63 -10.53
CA ARG A 175 16.58 -17.81 -9.82
C ARG A 175 16.33 -19.09 -10.60
N LEU A 176 15.23 -19.17 -11.37
CA LEU A 176 14.93 -20.31 -12.22
C LEU A 176 15.83 -20.31 -13.46
N ASN A 177 15.99 -19.17 -14.12
CA ASN A 177 16.87 -19.01 -15.28
C ASN A 177 18.33 -19.36 -14.96
N GLU A 178 18.87 -18.89 -13.82
CA GLU A 178 20.22 -19.25 -13.38
C GLU A 178 20.39 -20.75 -13.13
N ARG A 179 19.33 -21.43 -12.64
CA ARG A 179 19.34 -22.89 -12.46
C ARG A 179 19.25 -23.64 -13.79
N VAL A 180 18.45 -23.16 -14.74
CA VAL A 180 18.31 -23.75 -16.08
C VAL A 180 19.62 -23.68 -16.87
N LYS A 181 20.37 -22.58 -16.77
CA LYS A 181 21.69 -22.42 -17.43
C LYS A 181 22.69 -23.52 -17.05
N LEU A 182 22.55 -24.11 -15.86
CA LEU A 182 23.41 -25.19 -15.37
C LEU A 182 22.98 -26.56 -15.91
N GLY A 183 21.88 -26.63 -16.67
CA GLY A 183 21.44 -27.73 -17.53
C GLY A 183 21.01 -29.01 -16.82
N ARG A 184 21.14 -29.08 -15.49
CA ARG A 184 20.93 -30.30 -14.69
C ARG A 184 20.38 -30.00 -13.29
N ASP A 185 19.33 -29.17 -13.21
CA ASP A 185 18.70 -28.85 -11.93
C ASP A 185 17.66 -29.91 -11.50
N LYS A 186 17.44 -30.06 -10.19
CA LYS A 186 16.44 -30.98 -9.61
C LYS A 186 15.01 -30.65 -10.03
N TYR A 187 14.73 -29.40 -10.36
CA TYR A 187 13.38 -28.89 -10.62
C TYR A 187 13.09 -28.62 -12.11
N CYS A 188 14.08 -28.84 -12.97
CA CYS A 188 13.94 -28.73 -14.42
C CYS A 188 14.12 -30.13 -14.98
N TRP A 189 13.04 -30.70 -15.52
CA TRP A 189 12.94 -32.05 -16.05
C TRP A 189 13.38 -32.06 -17.51
#